data_AF-A0AAT9P1J1-F1
#
_entry.id   AF-A0AAT9P1J1-F1
#
_cell.length_a   1.000
_cell.length_b   1.000
_cell.length_c   1.000
_cell.angle_alpha   90.00
_cell.angle_beta   90.00
_cell.angle_gamma   90.00
#
_symmetry.space_group_name_H-M   'P 1'
#
loop_
_entity.id
_entity.type
_entity.pdbx_description
1 polymer ?
#
loop_
_entity_poly.entity_id
_entity_poly.type
_entity_poly.pdbx_seq_one_letter_code
_entity_poly.pdbx_strand_id
1 'polypeptide(L)'
;MAKRKSLSNKIRFEVFKRDNFTCQYCGNKAPDIVLNVDHIEPVAKGGTNDIMNLITSCFECNSGKRDRKLSDTAVMDKQHDELKLLNERKQQIEFMMLWKEELLDLKNIEAKKVAEYFERVFECTVETQGLKNIKSWLRKYSMQELMTAIDAAYDVYYDKGIQIAFEKVPRIAYYNRNPVKTYIRNASYIRGILKNRGLYYNDRQLKELMKDWYEQVDDEQYQEVIDAAVNSTSWTRFRDEVLTLIEEVKE
;
A
#
# COMPACT_ATOMS: atom_id res chain seq x y z
N MET A 1 -4.77 -28.05 53.15
CA MET A 1 -5.58 -26.95 52.57
C MET A 1 -4.66 -26.05 51.76
N ALA A 2 -4.92 -25.85 50.46
CA ALA A 2 -4.10 -24.97 49.64
C ALA A 2 -4.18 -23.52 50.16
N LYS A 3 -3.02 -22.90 50.41
CA LYS A 3 -2.91 -21.53 50.93
C LYS A 3 -3.46 -20.56 49.87
N ARG A 4 -4.56 -19.85 50.16
CA ARG A 4 -5.16 -18.87 49.24
C ARG A 4 -4.12 -17.79 48.90
N LYS A 5 -3.78 -17.64 47.61
CA LYS A 5 -2.98 -16.51 47.12
C LYS A 5 -3.85 -15.25 47.15
N SER A 6 -3.38 -14.20 47.80
CA SER A 6 -4.08 -12.91 47.82
C SER A 6 -4.12 -12.28 46.43
N LEU A 7 -5.25 -11.64 46.10
CA LEU A 7 -5.41 -10.85 44.87
C LEU A 7 -4.66 -9.52 45.03
N SER A 8 -3.96 -9.08 43.97
CA SER A 8 -3.29 -7.78 43.98
C SER A 8 -4.31 -6.65 43.89
N ASN A 9 -4.00 -5.49 44.47
CA ASN A 9 -4.88 -4.31 44.41
C ASN A 9 -5.12 -3.85 42.96
N LYS A 10 -4.14 -4.03 42.06
CA LYS A 10 -4.28 -3.75 40.64
C LYS A 10 -5.38 -4.60 40.00
N ILE A 11 -5.36 -5.91 40.23
CA ILE A 11 -6.39 -6.83 39.70
C ILE A 11 -7.76 -6.49 40.28
N ARG A 12 -7.83 -6.17 41.58
CA ARG A 12 -9.09 -5.77 42.22
C ARG A 12 -9.70 -4.53 41.58
N PHE A 13 -8.87 -3.52 41.30
CA PHE A 13 -9.31 -2.31 40.64
C PHE A 13 -9.77 -2.55 39.20
N GLU A 14 -9.05 -3.37 38.43
CA GLU A 14 -9.46 -3.73 37.06
C GLU A 14 -10.81 -4.46 37.03
N VAL A 15 -11.07 -5.36 38.00
CA VAL A 15 -12.37 -6.02 38.14
C VAL A 15 -13.48 -5.02 38.47
N PHE A 16 -13.25 -4.11 39.42
CA PHE A 16 -14.23 -3.07 39.76
C PHE A 16 -14.50 -2.13 38.59
N LYS A 17 -13.47 -1.75 37.84
CA LYS A 17 -13.59 -0.89 36.66
C LYS A 17 -14.38 -1.57 35.54
N ARG A 18 -14.08 -2.85 35.24
CA ARG A 18 -14.83 -3.66 34.27
C ARG A 18 -16.32 -3.70 34.61
N ASP A 19 -16.61 -3.87 35.90
CA ASP A 19 -17.97 -4.02 36.43
C ASP A 19 -18.62 -2.67 36.80
N ASN A 20 -18.02 -1.56 36.37
CA ASN A 20 -18.49 -0.19 36.59
C ASN A 20 -18.85 0.11 38.06
N PHE A 21 -18.01 -0.38 38.98
CA PHE A 21 -18.18 -0.24 40.44
C PHE A 21 -19.58 -0.66 40.93
N THR A 22 -20.14 -1.69 40.29
CA THR A 22 -21.48 -2.21 40.55
C THR A 22 -21.36 -3.64 41.06
N CYS A 23 -22.09 -3.99 42.11
CA CYS A 23 -22.25 -5.38 42.52
C CYS A 23 -23.01 -6.13 41.44
N GLN A 24 -22.40 -7.19 40.91
CA GLN A 24 -22.99 -7.97 39.82
C GLN A 24 -24.08 -8.95 40.28
N TYR A 25 -24.31 -9.03 41.59
CA TYR A 25 -25.39 -9.84 42.16
C TYR A 25 -26.66 -9.03 42.40
N CYS A 26 -26.55 -7.86 43.01
CA CYS A 26 -27.72 -7.06 43.40
C CYS A 26 -27.86 -5.72 42.66
N GLY A 27 -26.85 -5.32 41.88
CA GLY A 27 -26.87 -4.04 41.15
C GLY A 27 -26.55 -2.79 41.98
N ASN A 28 -26.36 -2.91 43.30
CA ASN A 28 -25.95 -1.79 44.15
C ASN A 28 -24.55 -1.29 43.76
N LYS A 29 -24.27 0.01 43.94
CA LYS A 29 -23.02 0.64 43.47
C LYS A 29 -22.26 1.33 44.60
N ALA A 30 -20.94 1.44 44.44
CA ALA A 30 -20.15 2.33 45.28
C ALA A 30 -20.49 3.80 44.97
N PRO A 31 -20.39 4.73 45.95
CA PRO A 31 -19.82 4.56 47.29
C PRO A 31 -20.80 4.08 48.37
N ASP A 32 -22.09 3.92 48.04
CA ASP A 32 -23.15 3.61 49.02
C ASP A 32 -23.00 2.23 49.67
N ILE A 33 -22.20 1.35 49.07
CA ILE A 33 -21.90 0.00 49.55
C ILE A 33 -20.41 -0.33 49.42
N VAL A 34 -19.93 -1.22 50.29
CA VAL A 34 -18.56 -1.75 50.22
C VAL A 34 -18.48 -2.88 49.18
N LEU A 35 -17.62 -2.70 48.19
CA LEU A 35 -17.36 -3.68 47.13
C LEU A 35 -16.16 -4.59 47.46
N ASN A 36 -16.26 -5.83 47.01
CA ASN A 36 -15.27 -6.89 47.10
C ASN A 36 -15.16 -7.61 45.77
N VAL A 37 -14.05 -8.32 45.57
CA VAL A 37 -13.90 -9.23 44.44
C VAL A 37 -14.21 -10.63 44.91
N ASP A 38 -15.07 -11.30 44.18
CA ASP A 38 -15.52 -12.67 44.44
C ASP A 38 -15.19 -13.56 43.25
N HIS A 39 -14.97 -14.85 43.51
CA HIS A 39 -14.68 -15.84 42.47
C HIS A 39 -15.98 -16.47 41.97
N ILE A 40 -16.12 -16.55 40.64
CA ILE A 40 -17.26 -17.21 40.00
C ILE A 40 -17.23 -18.70 40.34
N GLU A 41 -16.12 -19.38 40.03
CA GLU A 41 -15.82 -20.72 40.56
C GLU A 41 -14.98 -20.57 41.85
N PRO A 42 -15.43 -21.10 43.01
CA PRO A 42 -14.69 -20.98 44.25
C PRO A 42 -13.29 -21.60 44.16
N VAL A 43 -12.31 -21.00 44.84
CA VAL A 43 -10.94 -21.54 44.95
C VAL A 43 -10.93 -22.98 45.50
N ALA A 44 -11.85 -23.31 46.40
CA ALA A 44 -11.98 -24.67 46.95
C ALA A 44 -12.36 -25.73 45.90
N LYS A 45 -12.91 -25.32 44.76
CA LYS A 45 -13.29 -26.15 43.62
C LYS A 45 -12.37 -25.97 42.40
N GLY A 46 -11.23 -25.31 42.59
CA GLY A 46 -10.21 -25.13 41.55
C GLY A 46 -10.25 -23.78 40.81
N GLY A 47 -11.09 -22.83 41.24
CA GLY A 47 -11.14 -21.50 40.64
C GLY A 47 -9.81 -20.74 40.69
N THR A 48 -9.46 -20.08 39.59
CA THR A 48 -8.21 -19.30 39.44
C THR A 48 -8.42 -17.82 39.77
N ASN A 49 -7.33 -17.08 39.94
CA ASN A 49 -7.34 -15.61 40.05
C ASN A 49 -7.33 -14.93 38.67
N ASP A 50 -7.70 -15.65 37.61
CA ASP A 50 -7.89 -15.06 36.29
C ASP A 50 -9.02 -14.03 36.35
N ILE A 51 -8.85 -12.88 35.71
CA ILE A 51 -9.86 -11.80 35.68
C ILE A 51 -11.22 -12.30 35.20
N MET A 52 -11.26 -13.33 34.35
CA MET A 52 -12.48 -13.95 33.85
C MET A 52 -13.22 -14.77 34.90
N ASN A 53 -12.53 -15.24 35.95
CA ASN A 53 -13.13 -15.96 37.08
C ASN A 53 -13.42 -15.03 38.27
N LEU A 54 -13.21 -13.72 38.12
CA LEU A 54 -13.42 -12.71 39.16
C LEU A 54 -14.58 -11.79 38.81
N ILE A 55 -15.34 -11.39 39.82
CA ILE A 55 -16.47 -10.47 39.68
C ILE A 55 -16.61 -9.53 40.88
N THR A 56 -17.24 -8.39 40.68
CA THR A 56 -17.52 -7.41 41.72
C THR A 56 -18.77 -7.80 42.50
N SER A 57 -18.63 -7.87 43.83
CA SER A 57 -19.69 -8.23 44.77
C SER A 57 -19.77 -7.21 45.91
N CYS A 58 -20.94 -6.94 46.47
CA CYS A 58 -21.04 -6.15 47.70
C CYS A 58 -20.73 -7.04 48.91
N PHE A 59 -20.36 -6.43 50.04
CA PHE A 59 -20.10 -7.15 51.29
C PHE A 59 -21.28 -8.05 51.71
N GLU A 60 -22.53 -7.59 51.56
CA GLU A 60 -23.73 -8.36 51.91
C GLU A 60 -23.92 -9.59 51.03
N CYS A 61 -23.84 -9.44 49.70
CA CYS A 61 -23.94 -10.56 48.76
C CYS A 61 -22.78 -11.55 48.92
N ASN A 62 -21.56 -11.05 49.12
CA ASN A 62 -20.38 -11.90 49.34
C ASN A 62 -20.48 -12.67 50.67
N SER A 63 -20.97 -12.03 51.73
CA SER A 63 -21.15 -12.66 53.06
C SER A 63 -22.31 -13.64 53.09
N GLY A 64 -23.38 -13.36 52.33
CA GLY A 64 -24.55 -14.23 52.18
C GLY A 64 -24.30 -15.47 51.32
N LYS A 65 -23.27 -15.45 50.45
CA LYS A 65 -22.96 -16.54 49.50
C LYS A 65 -22.46 -17.81 50.18
N ARG A 66 -21.62 -17.74 51.22
CA ARG A 66 -20.91 -18.91 51.81
C ARG A 66 -20.55 -19.96 50.73
N ASP A 67 -21.07 -21.19 50.81
CA ASP A 67 -20.81 -22.28 49.84
C ASP A 67 -21.94 -22.49 48.80
N ARG A 68 -22.91 -21.58 48.68
CA ARG A 68 -24.02 -21.70 47.71
C ARG A 68 -23.59 -21.21 46.32
N LYS A 69 -23.75 -22.08 45.31
CA LYS A 69 -23.70 -21.66 43.89
C LYS A 69 -24.90 -20.75 43.62
N LEU A 70 -24.65 -19.65 42.91
CA LEU A 70 -25.71 -18.71 42.50
C LEU A 70 -26.64 -19.42 41.52
N SER A 71 -27.94 -19.44 41.85
CA SER A 71 -28.99 -20.00 41.00
C SER A 71 -29.59 -18.99 40.02
N ASP A 72 -29.19 -17.72 40.07
CA ASP A 72 -29.65 -16.69 39.13
C ASP A 72 -28.65 -16.59 37.97
N THR A 73 -28.67 -17.60 37.11
CA THR A 73 -27.74 -17.78 35.98
C THR A 73 -27.89 -16.68 34.92
N ALA A 74 -29.07 -16.08 34.76
CA ALA A 74 -29.38 -15.20 33.62
C ALA A 74 -28.55 -13.91 33.51
N VAL A 75 -28.10 -13.32 34.63
CA VAL A 75 -27.25 -12.10 34.61
C VAL A 75 -25.80 -12.48 34.32
N MET A 76 -25.33 -13.59 34.91
CA MET A 76 -23.99 -14.12 34.69
C MET A 76 -23.80 -14.65 33.26
N ASP A 77 -24.83 -15.31 32.71
CA ASP A 77 -24.85 -15.83 31.34
C ASP A 77 -24.75 -14.69 30.33
N LYS A 78 -25.52 -13.60 30.52
CA LYS A 78 -25.45 -12.41 29.64
C LYS A 78 -24.06 -11.76 29.63
N GLN A 79 -23.42 -11.65 30.79
CA GLN A 79 -22.07 -11.08 30.88
C GLN A 79 -21.01 -12.01 30.31
N HIS A 80 -21.19 -13.32 30.50
CA HIS A 80 -20.30 -14.32 29.92
C HIS A 80 -20.42 -14.35 28.39
N ASP A 81 -21.63 -14.21 27.85
CA ASP A 81 -21.89 -14.11 26.42
C ASP A 81 -21.33 -12.81 25.85
N GLU A 82 -21.48 -11.69 26.56
CA GLU A 82 -20.87 -10.40 26.17
C GLU A 82 -19.34 -10.49 26.16
N LEU A 83 -18.74 -11.14 27.16
CA LEU A 83 -17.29 -11.40 27.23
C LEU A 83 -16.80 -12.34 26.11
N LYS A 84 -17.56 -13.40 25.79
CA LYS A 84 -17.27 -14.28 24.65
C LYS A 84 -17.27 -13.49 23.35
N LEU A 85 -18.31 -12.70 23.12
CA LEU A 85 -18.42 -11.85 21.93
C LEU A 85 -17.24 -10.87 21.85
N LEU A 86 -16.83 -10.28 22.97
CA LEU A 86 -15.72 -9.33 23.01
C LEU A 86 -14.37 -10.03 22.74
N ASN A 87 -14.20 -11.27 23.22
CA ASN A 87 -13.02 -12.08 22.93
C ASN A 87 -12.98 -12.55 21.47
N GLU A 88 -14.11 -12.95 20.89
CA GLU A 88 -14.23 -13.26 19.46
C GLU A 88 -13.89 -12.04 18.60
N ARG A 89 -14.42 -10.86 18.95
CA ARG A 89 -14.05 -9.60 18.28
C ARG A 89 -12.56 -9.30 18.39
N LYS A 90 -11.95 -9.53 19.56
CA LYS A 90 -10.52 -9.36 19.77
C LYS A 90 -9.72 -10.31 18.86
N GLN A 91 -10.07 -11.59 18.83
CA GLN A 91 -9.43 -12.58 17.95
C GLN A 91 -9.57 -12.18 16.48
N GLN A 92 -10.75 -11.72 16.06
CA GLN A 92 -10.95 -11.21 14.69
C GLN A 92 -10.02 -10.05 14.36
N ILE A 93 -9.86 -9.07 15.26
CA ILE A 93 -8.92 -7.96 15.07
C ILE A 93 -7.47 -8.46 14.99
N GLU A 94 -7.07 -9.39 15.85
CA GLU A 94 -5.73 -10.01 15.82
C GLU A 94 -5.48 -10.71 14.48
N PHE A 95 -6.42 -11.50 13.98
CA PHE A 95 -6.33 -12.13 12.65
C PHE A 95 -6.24 -11.10 11.52
N MET A 96 -7.04 -10.03 11.57
CA MET A 96 -6.97 -8.95 10.57
C MET A 96 -5.60 -8.26 10.57
N MET A 97 -4.97 -8.09 11.74
CA MET A 97 -3.64 -7.51 11.85
C MET A 97 -2.56 -8.44 11.27
N LEU A 98 -2.63 -9.74 11.59
CA LEU A 98 -1.73 -10.74 11.01
C LEU A 98 -1.82 -10.78 9.48
N TRP A 99 -3.04 -10.83 8.93
CA TRP A 99 -3.24 -10.78 7.48
C TRP A 99 -2.68 -9.51 6.85
N LYS A 100 -2.80 -8.37 7.53
CA LYS A 100 -2.23 -7.11 7.04
C LYS A 100 -0.71 -7.15 7.00
N GLU A 101 -0.06 -7.77 7.98
CA GLU A 101 1.39 -7.98 8.02
C GLU A 101 1.84 -8.89 6.86
N GLU A 102 1.14 -10.01 6.65
CA GLU A 102 1.40 -10.92 5.52
C GLU A 102 1.27 -10.21 4.16
N LEU A 103 0.24 -9.37 3.98
CA LEU A 103 0.07 -8.58 2.75
C LEU A 103 1.19 -7.55 2.54
N LEU A 104 1.71 -6.96 3.62
CA LEU A 104 2.86 -6.07 3.54
C LEU A 104 4.13 -6.84 3.13
N ASP A 105 4.28 -8.06 3.63
CA ASP A 105 5.38 -8.94 3.25
C ASP A 105 5.32 -9.37 1.79
N LEU A 106 4.14 -9.68 1.25
CA LEU A 106 3.99 -9.94 -0.18
C LEU A 106 4.47 -8.76 -1.03
N LYS A 107 4.06 -7.52 -0.70
CA LYS A 107 4.53 -6.33 -1.42
C LYS A 107 6.03 -6.09 -1.27
N ASN A 108 6.61 -6.44 -0.12
CA ASN A 108 8.05 -6.37 0.10
C ASN A 108 8.78 -7.40 -0.78
N ILE A 109 8.24 -8.60 -0.91
CA ILE A 109 8.77 -9.65 -1.79
C ILE A 109 8.71 -9.20 -3.24
N GLU A 110 7.59 -8.63 -3.70
CA GLU A 110 7.48 -8.13 -5.08
C GLU A 110 8.54 -7.07 -5.40
N ALA A 111 8.73 -6.10 -4.50
CA ALA A 111 9.72 -5.06 -4.69
C ALA A 111 11.16 -5.63 -4.75
N LYS A 112 11.46 -6.62 -3.90
CA LYS A 112 12.75 -7.32 -3.93
C LYS A 112 12.93 -8.06 -5.25
N LYS A 113 11.90 -8.75 -5.75
CA LYS A 113 11.96 -9.47 -7.03
C LYS A 113 12.23 -8.56 -8.22
N VAL A 114 11.61 -7.37 -8.25
CA VAL A 114 11.89 -6.35 -9.28
C VAL A 114 13.31 -5.81 -9.14
N ALA A 115 13.79 -5.57 -7.91
CA ALA A 115 15.17 -5.13 -7.67
C ALA A 115 16.18 -6.18 -8.13
N GLU A 116 16.02 -7.44 -7.71
CA GLU A 116 16.85 -8.59 -8.14
C GLU A 116 16.88 -8.72 -9.67
N TYR A 117 15.75 -8.47 -10.33
CA TYR A 117 15.68 -8.48 -11.79
C TYR A 117 16.52 -7.34 -12.40
N PHE A 118 16.37 -6.11 -11.87
CA PHE A 118 17.16 -4.96 -12.31
C PHE A 118 18.66 -5.18 -12.11
N GLU A 119 19.05 -5.65 -10.93
CA GLU A 119 20.44 -5.97 -10.57
C GLU A 119 21.05 -7.00 -11.51
N ARG A 120 20.27 -8.01 -11.91
CA ARG A 120 20.72 -9.02 -12.86
C ARG A 120 20.88 -8.47 -14.28
N VAL A 121 19.97 -7.61 -14.74
CA VAL A 121 20.02 -7.04 -16.10
C VAL A 121 21.15 -6.02 -16.24
N PHE A 122 21.38 -5.19 -15.21
CA PHE A 122 22.36 -4.10 -15.24
C PHE A 122 23.69 -4.44 -14.54
N GLU A 123 23.85 -5.67 -14.04
CA GLU A 123 25.01 -6.13 -13.27
C GLU A 123 25.38 -5.17 -12.13
N CYS A 124 24.37 -4.76 -11.36
CA CYS A 124 24.51 -3.73 -10.34
C CYS A 124 23.89 -4.15 -8.99
N THR A 125 23.94 -3.26 -8.00
CA THR A 125 23.22 -3.41 -6.73
C THR A 125 22.26 -2.26 -6.55
N VAL A 126 21.02 -2.55 -6.17
CA VAL A 126 19.98 -1.57 -5.90
C VAL A 126 20.04 -1.19 -4.43
N GLU A 127 20.35 0.06 -4.17
CA GLU A 127 20.40 0.58 -2.80
C GLU A 127 19.01 0.63 -2.13
N THR A 128 19.01 0.81 -0.82
CA THR A 128 17.78 0.92 -0.01
C THR A 128 16.81 1.97 -0.54
N GLN A 129 17.32 3.10 -1.06
CA GLN A 129 16.48 4.14 -1.65
C GLN A 129 15.88 3.70 -3.00
N GLY A 130 16.62 2.95 -3.81
CA GLY A 130 16.11 2.33 -5.03
C GLY A 130 14.97 1.35 -4.72
N LEU A 131 15.12 0.53 -3.68
CA LEU A 131 14.05 -0.38 -3.25
C LEU A 131 12.77 0.37 -2.82
N LYS A 132 12.90 1.53 -2.15
CA LYS A 132 11.76 2.40 -1.82
C LYS A 132 11.09 2.96 -3.08
N ASN A 133 11.88 3.33 -4.10
CA ASN A 133 11.35 3.81 -5.37
C ASN A 133 10.55 2.70 -6.08
N ILE A 134 11.09 1.48 -6.15
CA ILE A 134 10.40 0.31 -6.72
C ILE A 134 9.07 0.05 -5.99
N LYS A 135 9.05 0.07 -4.65
CA LYS A 135 7.81 -0.05 -3.86
C LYS A 135 6.78 1.02 -4.23
N SER A 136 7.22 2.25 -4.50
CA SER A 136 6.35 3.33 -4.95
C SER A 136 5.78 3.06 -6.35
N TRP A 137 6.62 2.55 -7.26
CA TRP A 137 6.19 2.20 -8.63
C TRP A 137 5.18 1.06 -8.65
N LEU A 138 5.37 0.03 -7.79
CA LEU A 138 4.43 -1.09 -7.63
C LEU A 138 3.04 -0.68 -7.12
N ARG A 139 2.86 0.55 -6.63
CA ARG A 139 1.52 1.09 -6.34
C ARG A 139 0.73 1.42 -7.61
N LYS A 140 1.41 1.56 -8.75
CA LYS A 140 0.84 1.99 -10.03
C LYS A 140 1.01 0.95 -11.14
N TYR A 141 2.08 0.18 -11.10
CA TYR A 141 2.48 -0.78 -12.11
C TYR A 141 2.57 -2.19 -11.52
N SER A 142 2.21 -3.20 -12.30
CA SER A 142 2.47 -4.59 -11.98
C SER A 142 3.96 -4.91 -12.08
N MET A 143 4.38 -6.00 -11.44
CA MET A 143 5.76 -6.51 -11.56
C MET A 143 6.16 -6.72 -13.02
N GLN A 144 5.29 -7.32 -13.83
CA GLN A 144 5.56 -7.62 -15.23
C GLN A 144 5.77 -6.35 -16.07
N GLU A 145 4.95 -5.32 -15.87
CA GLU A 145 5.12 -4.03 -16.57
C GLU A 145 6.45 -3.36 -16.22
N LEU A 146 6.89 -3.48 -14.95
CA LEU A 146 8.20 -2.96 -14.55
C LEU A 146 9.33 -3.78 -15.17
N MET A 147 9.25 -5.11 -15.20
CA MET A 147 10.27 -5.95 -15.84
C MET A 147 10.42 -5.64 -17.33
N THR A 148 9.32 -5.53 -18.08
CA THR A 148 9.36 -5.12 -19.49
C THR A 148 9.92 -3.71 -19.67
N ALA A 149 9.63 -2.78 -18.75
CA ALA A 149 10.21 -1.44 -18.79
C ALA A 149 11.70 -1.41 -18.45
N ILE A 150 12.18 -2.35 -17.63
CA ILE A 150 13.61 -2.53 -17.31
C ILE A 150 14.35 -3.04 -18.53
N ASP A 151 13.81 -4.03 -19.24
CA ASP A 151 14.40 -4.54 -20.48
C ASP A 151 14.53 -3.42 -21.52
N ALA A 152 13.46 -2.67 -21.77
CA ALA A 152 13.50 -1.52 -22.66
C ALA A 152 14.41 -0.38 -22.17
N ALA A 153 14.62 -0.24 -20.85
CA ALA A 153 15.57 0.72 -20.31
C ALA A 153 17.01 0.28 -20.59
N TYR A 154 17.30 -1.02 -20.54
CA TYR A 154 18.61 -1.57 -20.84
C TYR A 154 19.01 -1.25 -22.27
N ASP A 155 18.14 -1.59 -23.23
CA ASP A 155 18.40 -1.38 -24.66
C ASP A 155 18.73 0.09 -25.01
N VAL A 156 18.16 1.05 -24.28
CA VAL A 156 18.27 2.48 -24.59
C VAL A 156 19.33 3.22 -23.75
N TYR A 157 19.56 2.78 -22.51
CA TYR A 157 20.31 3.53 -21.50
C TYR A 157 21.49 2.79 -20.89
N TYR A 158 21.78 1.55 -21.28
CA TYR A 158 22.92 0.78 -20.75
C TYR A 158 24.23 1.58 -20.78
N ASP A 159 24.62 2.10 -21.94
CA ASP A 159 25.86 2.89 -22.09
C ASP A 159 25.79 4.31 -21.51
N LYS A 160 24.59 4.78 -21.13
CA LYS A 160 24.37 6.15 -20.63
C LYS A 160 24.45 6.24 -19.10
N GLY A 161 24.50 5.10 -18.41
CA GLY A 161 24.64 5.01 -16.97
C GLY A 161 23.42 4.38 -16.27
N ILE A 162 23.72 3.45 -15.35
CA ILE A 162 22.73 2.62 -14.65
C ILE A 162 21.71 3.47 -13.88
N GLN A 163 22.15 4.52 -13.20
CA GLN A 163 21.26 5.41 -12.46
C GLN A 163 20.24 6.10 -13.39
N ILE A 164 20.68 6.53 -14.57
CA ILE A 164 19.80 7.13 -15.56
C ILE A 164 18.79 6.09 -16.03
N ALA A 165 19.23 4.87 -16.35
CA ALA A 165 18.34 3.79 -16.76
C ALA A 165 17.26 3.52 -15.69
N PHE A 166 17.66 3.40 -14.42
CA PHE A 166 16.76 3.18 -13.30
C PHE A 166 15.67 4.27 -13.18
N GLU A 167 16.06 5.54 -13.31
CA GLU A 167 15.13 6.67 -13.24
C GLU A 167 14.14 6.73 -14.43
N LYS A 168 14.48 6.13 -15.57
CA LYS A 168 13.61 6.10 -16.76
C LYS A 168 12.56 4.99 -16.71
N VAL A 169 12.78 3.91 -15.94
CA VAL A 169 11.85 2.77 -15.80
C VAL A 169 10.38 3.19 -15.63
N PRO A 170 9.98 4.03 -14.65
CA PRO A 170 8.57 4.37 -14.46
C PRO A 170 7.96 5.17 -15.62
N ARG A 171 8.77 5.93 -16.35
CA ARG A 171 8.34 6.66 -17.55
C ARG A 171 8.16 5.70 -18.72
N ILE A 172 9.07 4.75 -18.89
CA ILE A 172 8.96 3.70 -19.92
C ILE A 172 7.71 2.86 -19.67
N ALA A 173 7.49 2.40 -18.42
CA ALA A 173 6.30 1.64 -18.03
C ALA A 173 4.99 2.40 -18.36
N TYR A 174 4.96 3.71 -18.12
CA TYR A 174 3.81 4.55 -18.48
C TYR A 174 3.50 4.52 -19.98
N TYR A 175 4.51 4.69 -20.84
CA TYR A 175 4.32 4.71 -22.30
C TYR A 175 4.07 3.32 -22.89
N ASN A 176 4.56 2.25 -22.25
CA ASN A 176 4.21 0.89 -22.63
C ASN A 176 2.73 0.60 -22.36
N ARG A 177 2.20 1.04 -21.20
CA ARG A 177 0.78 0.93 -20.87
C ARG A 177 -0.11 1.83 -21.74
N ASN A 178 0.39 3.03 -22.07
CA ASN A 178 -0.34 4.04 -22.83
C ASN A 178 0.41 4.33 -24.13
N PRO A 179 0.34 3.44 -25.13
CA PRO A 179 1.06 3.63 -26.38
C PRO A 179 0.57 4.91 -27.06
N VAL A 180 1.48 5.87 -27.15
CA VAL A 180 1.28 7.11 -27.90
C VAL A 180 1.64 6.80 -29.34
N LYS A 181 0.74 7.14 -30.29
CA LYS A 181 1.00 6.97 -31.73
C LYS A 181 2.33 7.61 -32.10
N THR A 182 3.15 6.90 -32.89
CA THR A 182 4.54 7.27 -33.18
C THR A 182 4.67 8.71 -33.67
N TYR A 183 3.80 9.16 -34.58
CA TYR A 183 3.81 10.53 -35.07
C TYR A 183 3.68 11.61 -33.98
N ILE A 184 3.00 11.33 -32.87
CA ILE A 184 2.85 12.28 -31.75
C ILE A 184 4.18 12.41 -30.98
N ARG A 185 4.91 11.29 -30.86
CA ARG A 185 6.26 11.28 -30.29
C ARG A 185 7.23 12.04 -31.18
N ASN A 186 7.19 11.77 -32.48
CA ASN A 186 7.99 12.43 -33.51
C ASN A 186 7.73 13.94 -33.52
N ALA A 187 6.46 14.37 -33.57
CA ALA A 187 6.07 15.77 -33.45
C ALA A 187 6.60 16.43 -32.17
N SER A 188 6.62 15.71 -31.05
CA SER A 188 7.14 16.26 -29.80
C SER A 188 8.66 16.40 -29.79
N TYR A 189 9.38 15.52 -30.49
CA TYR A 189 10.81 15.60 -30.68
C TYR A 189 11.20 16.77 -31.58
N ILE A 190 10.58 16.87 -32.77
CA ILE A 190 10.78 17.99 -33.70
C ILE A 190 10.43 19.33 -33.05
N ARG A 191 9.32 19.39 -32.30
CA ARG A 191 8.95 20.58 -31.50
C ARG A 191 10.10 21.02 -30.59
N GLY A 192 10.77 20.07 -29.94
CA GLY A 192 11.92 20.33 -29.07
C GLY A 192 13.09 20.97 -29.82
N ILE A 193 13.42 20.44 -31.00
CA ILE A 193 14.48 20.98 -31.87
C ILE A 193 14.14 22.43 -32.27
N LEU A 194 12.96 22.66 -32.85
CA LEU A 194 12.53 23.98 -33.32
C LEU A 194 12.53 25.00 -32.17
N LYS A 195 12.01 24.60 -31.00
CA LYS A 195 11.97 25.45 -29.80
C LYS A 195 13.38 25.79 -29.30
N ASN A 196 14.29 24.83 -29.22
CA ASN A 196 15.66 25.05 -28.73
C ASN A 196 16.46 25.95 -29.68
N ARG A 197 16.11 25.96 -30.97
CA ARG A 197 16.67 26.87 -31.98
C ARG A 197 16.02 28.26 -31.98
N GLY A 198 15.01 28.50 -31.12
CA GLY A 198 14.29 29.76 -31.06
C GLY A 198 13.35 30.02 -32.24
N LEU A 199 13.04 29.00 -33.05
CA LEU A 199 12.13 29.14 -34.18
C LEU A 199 10.67 29.16 -33.70
N TYR A 200 9.88 30.06 -34.28
CA TYR A 200 8.43 29.96 -34.23
C TYR A 200 7.98 28.65 -34.92
N TYR A 201 6.87 28.08 -34.48
CA TYR A 201 6.20 26.94 -35.14
C TYR A 201 4.72 26.92 -34.75
N ASN A 202 3.91 26.30 -35.60
CA ASN A 202 2.50 26.03 -35.32
C ASN A 202 2.34 24.57 -34.83
N ASP A 203 1.99 24.37 -33.56
CA ASP A 203 1.92 23.02 -32.97
C ASP A 203 0.85 22.12 -33.59
N ARG A 204 -0.28 22.70 -34.03
CA ARG A 204 -1.34 21.93 -34.69
C ARG A 204 -0.86 21.44 -36.06
N GLN A 205 -0.31 22.35 -36.86
CA GLN A 205 0.22 22.01 -38.18
C GLN A 205 1.40 21.04 -38.09
N LEU A 206 2.27 21.17 -37.08
CA LEU A 206 3.35 20.21 -36.86
C LEU A 206 2.83 18.80 -36.57
N LYS A 207 1.78 18.67 -35.75
CA LYS A 207 1.17 17.37 -35.47
C LYS A 207 0.50 16.77 -36.71
N GLU A 208 -0.18 17.58 -37.51
CA GLU A 208 -0.78 17.16 -38.78
C GLU A 208 0.32 16.72 -39.77
N LEU A 209 1.38 17.53 -39.94
CA LEU A 209 2.52 17.21 -40.81
C LEU A 209 3.23 15.90 -40.42
N MET A 210 3.46 15.66 -39.12
CA MET A 210 4.07 14.40 -38.67
C MET A 210 3.13 13.22 -38.80
N LYS A 211 1.81 13.45 -38.65
CA LYS A 211 0.82 12.42 -38.90
C LYS A 211 0.84 12.00 -40.37
N ASP A 212 0.86 12.98 -41.26
CA ASP A 212 0.91 12.77 -42.71
C ASP A 212 2.20 12.02 -43.09
N TRP A 213 3.35 12.42 -42.54
CA TRP A 213 4.62 11.69 -42.68
C TRP A 213 4.47 10.22 -42.27
N TYR A 214 4.00 9.97 -41.05
CA TYR A 214 3.88 8.61 -40.51
C TYR A 214 2.90 7.72 -41.28
N GLU A 215 1.87 8.30 -41.91
CA GLU A 215 0.91 7.54 -42.71
C GLU A 215 1.43 7.22 -44.12
N GLN A 216 2.49 7.90 -44.58
CA GLN A 216 2.91 7.88 -45.99
C GLN A 216 4.37 7.47 -46.21
N VAL A 217 5.22 7.60 -45.19
CA VAL A 217 6.67 7.39 -45.27
C VAL A 217 7.11 6.43 -44.16
N ASP A 218 8.04 5.53 -44.47
CA ASP A 218 8.61 4.60 -43.48
C ASP A 218 9.42 5.36 -42.41
N ASP A 219 9.42 4.85 -41.18
CA ASP A 219 10.16 5.42 -40.04
C ASP A 219 11.69 5.41 -40.30
N GLU A 220 12.20 4.58 -41.23
CA GLU A 220 13.62 4.56 -41.62
C GLU A 220 14.12 5.91 -42.19
N GLN A 221 13.25 6.69 -42.85
CA GLN A 221 13.60 7.99 -43.42
C GLN A 221 13.38 9.17 -42.46
N TYR A 222 12.95 8.90 -41.22
CA TYR A 222 12.64 9.95 -40.25
C TYR A 222 13.84 10.86 -39.91
N GLN A 223 15.07 10.39 -40.14
CA GLN A 223 16.27 11.21 -39.99
C GLN A 223 16.27 12.44 -40.91
N GLU A 224 15.70 12.35 -42.11
CA GLU A 224 15.61 13.48 -43.04
C GLU A 224 14.73 14.61 -42.48
N VAL A 225 13.65 14.26 -41.76
CA VAL A 225 12.80 15.22 -41.04
C VAL A 225 13.56 15.90 -39.91
N ILE A 226 14.40 15.15 -39.19
CA ILE A 226 15.25 15.71 -38.13
C ILE A 226 16.24 16.70 -38.75
N ASP A 227 16.87 16.33 -39.85
CA ASP A 227 17.86 17.17 -40.53
C ASP A 227 17.22 18.45 -41.08
N ALA A 228 16.01 18.37 -41.66
CA ALA A 228 15.22 19.52 -42.04
C ALA A 228 14.94 20.43 -40.82
N ALA A 229 14.54 19.85 -39.68
CA ALA A 229 14.27 20.61 -38.46
C ALA A 229 15.52 21.27 -37.86
N VAL A 230 16.71 20.68 -38.05
CA VAL A 230 17.99 21.21 -37.57
C VAL A 230 18.53 22.31 -38.49
N ASN A 231 18.34 22.18 -39.81
CA ASN A 231 18.96 23.07 -40.80
C ASN A 231 18.05 24.21 -41.27
N SER A 232 16.73 24.05 -41.17
CA SER A 232 15.77 25.05 -41.66
C SER A 232 15.92 26.41 -40.97
N THR A 233 15.76 27.49 -41.73
CA THR A 233 15.87 28.88 -41.21
C THR A 233 14.56 29.46 -40.71
N SER A 234 13.41 28.83 -41.01
CA SER A 234 12.08 29.28 -40.59
C SER A 234 11.10 28.11 -40.52
N TRP A 235 9.96 28.31 -39.83
CA TRP A 235 8.85 27.35 -39.81
C TRP A 235 8.36 26.98 -41.21
N THR A 236 8.13 27.99 -42.04
CA THR A 236 7.61 27.82 -43.40
C THR A 236 8.55 26.95 -44.21
N ARG A 237 9.85 27.24 -44.16
CA ARG A 237 10.87 26.46 -44.87
C ARG A 237 10.92 25.01 -44.39
N PHE A 238 10.91 24.78 -43.09
CA PHE A 238 10.87 23.43 -42.52
C PHE A 238 9.64 22.64 -43.00
N ARG A 239 8.46 23.26 -42.92
CA ARG A 239 7.21 22.64 -43.35
C ARG A 239 7.26 22.28 -44.83
N ASP A 240 7.70 23.21 -45.66
CA ASP A 240 7.73 23.02 -47.12
C ASP A 240 8.76 21.94 -47.50
N GLU A 241 9.96 21.93 -46.87
CA GLU A 241 10.96 20.86 -47.03
C GLU A 241 10.38 19.48 -46.69
N VAL A 242 9.70 19.34 -45.55
CA VAL A 242 9.10 18.05 -45.16
C VAL A 242 7.95 17.64 -46.09
N LEU A 243 7.14 18.59 -46.59
CA LEU A 243 6.10 18.30 -47.57
C LEU A 243 6.69 17.78 -48.89
N THR A 244 7.79 18.38 -49.36
CA THR A 244 8.50 17.88 -50.54
C THR A 244 9.01 16.46 -50.32
N LEU A 245 9.62 16.16 -49.17
CA LEU A 245 10.08 14.81 -48.85
C LEU A 245 8.92 13.79 -48.85
N ILE A 246 7.74 14.15 -48.35
CA ILE A 246 6.55 13.28 -48.39
C ILE A 246 6.10 13.03 -49.84
N GLU A 247 6.21 14.02 -50.71
CA GLU A 247 5.87 13.88 -52.13
C GLU A 247 6.89 13.00 -52.87
N GLU A 248 8.18 13.15 -52.60
CA GLU A 248 9.26 12.37 -53.23
C GLU A 248 9.18 10.87 -52.91
N VAL A 249 8.68 10.50 -51.73
CA VAL A 249 8.51 9.09 -51.33
C VAL A 249 7.28 8.43 -52.01
N LYS A 250 6.36 9.22 -52.59
CA LYS A 250 5.18 8.68 -53.29
C LYS A 250 5.43 8.33 -54.75
N GLU A 251 6.47 8.86 -55.37
CA GLU A 251 6.85 8.57 -56.77
C GLU A 251 7.70 7.31 -56.90
#